data_AF-A0A7W1A548-F1
#
_entry.id   AF-A0A7W1A548-F1
#
_cell.length_a   1.000
_cell.length_b   1.000
_cell.length_c   1.000
_cell.angle_alpha   90.00
_cell.angle_beta   90.00
_cell.angle_gamma   90.00
#
_symmetry.space_group_name_H-M   'P 1'
#
loop_
_entity.id
_entity.type
_entity.pdbx_description
1 polymer ?
#
loop_
_entity_poly.entity_id
_entity_poly.type
_entity_poly.pdbx_seq_one_letter_code
_entity_poly.pdbx_strand_id
1 'polypeptide(L)'
;MSRNGRVAGVRNSMAFIWTEAARFTDYPSLSGARFSEATGINDSGQAAVNEYGSSGVQPWLISPTGVRRALVGPPGTTSATVTAINNAGQVVGYAR
;
A
#
# COMPACT_ATOMS: atom_id res chain seq x y z
N MET A 1 -2.70 -12.22 -0.54
CA MET A 1 -2.66 -12.94 0.76
C MET A 1 -1.24 -13.40 0.98
N SER A 2 -0.65 -13.13 2.15
CA SER A 2 0.67 -13.65 2.55
C SER A 2 0.53 -15.08 3.08
N ARG A 3 1.62 -15.87 3.03
CA ARG A 3 1.70 -17.21 3.60
C ARG A 3 1.43 -17.25 5.12
N ASN A 4 1.52 -16.10 5.79
CA ASN A 4 1.34 -15.97 7.24
C ASN A 4 -0.10 -15.56 7.62
N GLY A 5 -1.08 -15.81 6.73
CA GLY A 5 -2.49 -15.52 6.98
C GLY A 5 -2.84 -14.02 6.95
N ARG A 6 -1.96 -13.14 6.46
CA ARG A 6 -2.27 -11.72 6.31
C ARG A 6 -2.94 -11.42 4.97
N VAL A 7 -3.99 -10.63 4.98
CA VAL A 7 -4.71 -10.18 3.78
C VAL A 7 -4.65 -8.66 3.73
N ALA A 8 -4.37 -8.10 2.56
CA ALA A 8 -4.54 -6.68 2.32
C ALA A 8 -5.74 -6.48 1.37
N GLY A 9 -6.51 -5.43 1.58
CA GLY A 9 -7.73 -5.16 0.81
C GLY A 9 -8.25 -3.74 1.03
N VAL A 10 -9.47 -3.48 0.58
CA VAL A 10 -10.13 -2.16 0.68
C VAL A 10 -11.43 -2.26 1.48
N ARG A 11 -11.61 -1.38 2.46
CA ARG A 11 -12.83 -1.23 3.28
C ARG A 11 -13.13 0.25 3.44
N ASN A 12 -14.37 0.68 3.17
CA ASN A 12 -14.77 2.08 3.24
C ASN A 12 -13.84 3.02 2.45
N SER A 13 -13.38 2.59 1.27
CA SER A 13 -12.40 3.31 0.43
C SER A 13 -11.00 3.45 1.06
N MET A 14 -10.69 2.66 2.08
CA MET A 14 -9.40 2.68 2.75
C MET A 14 -8.72 1.31 2.66
N ALA A 15 -7.42 1.31 2.37
CA ALA A 15 -6.58 0.14 2.46
C ALA A 15 -6.53 -0.36 3.92
N PHE A 16 -6.73 -1.66 4.10
CA PHE A 16 -6.58 -2.33 5.39
C PHE A 16 -5.63 -3.51 5.29
N ILE A 17 -5.03 -3.86 6.43
CA ILE A 17 -4.39 -5.17 6.64
C ILE A 17 -5.23 -5.95 7.65
N TRP A 18 -5.62 -7.15 7.27
CA TRP A 18 -6.28 -8.13 8.12
C TRP A 18 -5.25 -9.14 8.62
N THR A 19 -5.35 -9.45 9.91
CA THR A 19 -4.66 -10.57 10.54
C THR A 19 -5.63 -11.25 11.52
N GLU A 20 -5.48 -12.55 11.75
CA GLU A 20 -6.31 -13.28 12.70
C GLU A 20 -6.23 -12.70 14.13
N ALA A 21 -5.04 -12.19 14.50
CA ALA A 21 -4.79 -11.59 15.82
C ALA A 21 -5.39 -10.17 15.99
N ALA A 22 -5.35 -9.32 14.97
CA ALA A 22 -5.77 -7.91 15.06
C ALA A 22 -7.16 -7.63 14.46
N ARG A 23 -7.76 -8.61 13.76
CA ARG A 23 -8.96 -8.49 12.92
C ARG A 23 -8.81 -7.44 11.81
N PHE A 24 -8.77 -6.15 12.10
CA PHE A 24 -8.55 -5.11 11.10
C PHE A 24 -7.62 -4.01 11.64
N THR A 25 -6.56 -3.71 10.90
CA THR A 25 -5.81 -2.47 11.06
C THR A 25 -6.10 -1.61 9.85
N ASP A 26 -7.00 -0.64 10.04
CA ASP A 26 -7.24 0.41 9.05
C ASP A 26 -6.01 1.33 9.02
N TYR A 27 -5.48 1.61 7.83
CA TYR A 27 -4.44 2.62 7.68
C TYR A 27 -5.12 3.96 7.34
N PRO A 28 -5.20 4.91 8.29
CA PRO A 28 -5.88 6.19 8.04
C PRO A 28 -5.23 6.93 6.87
N SER A 29 -5.99 7.37 5.87
CA SER A 29 -5.44 8.19 4.78
C SER A 29 -4.83 9.45 5.39
N LEU A 30 -3.56 9.74 5.11
CA LEU A 30 -2.84 10.86 5.72
C LEU A 30 -2.88 12.14 4.88
N SER A 31 -3.65 12.18 3.79
CA SER A 31 -3.45 13.17 2.72
C SER A 31 -4.73 13.77 2.14
N GLY A 32 -5.90 13.51 2.73
CA GLY A 32 -7.17 13.86 2.09
C GLY A 32 -7.44 13.02 0.82
N ALA A 33 -6.73 11.90 0.68
CA ALA A 33 -6.97 10.91 -0.35
C ALA A 33 -8.40 10.39 -0.22
N ARG A 34 -9.11 10.37 -1.35
CA ARG A 34 -10.51 9.92 -1.39
C ARG A 34 -10.62 8.40 -1.34
N PHE A 35 -9.53 7.73 -1.68
CA PHE A 35 -9.48 6.30 -1.88
C PHE A 35 -8.06 5.78 -1.69
N SER A 36 -7.90 4.63 -1.06
CA SER A 36 -6.65 3.89 -1.03
C SER A 36 -6.84 2.40 -1.27
N GLU A 37 -5.85 1.80 -1.91
CA GLU A 37 -5.90 0.43 -2.42
C GLU A 37 -4.59 -0.29 -2.10
N ALA A 38 -4.67 -1.41 -1.38
CA ALA A 38 -3.53 -2.30 -1.22
C ALA A 38 -3.43 -3.26 -2.42
N THR A 39 -2.30 -3.24 -3.12
CA THR A 39 -2.07 -4.11 -4.29
C THR A 39 -1.30 -5.38 -3.96
N GLY A 40 -0.67 -5.43 -2.79
CA GLY A 40 -0.07 -6.66 -2.30
C GLY A 40 0.47 -6.55 -0.88
N ILE A 41 0.74 -7.70 -0.29
CA ILE A 41 1.39 -7.84 1.01
C ILE A 41 2.37 -9.01 0.94
N ASN A 42 3.56 -8.83 1.50
CA ASN A 42 4.57 -9.88 1.55
C ASN A 42 4.60 -10.61 2.90
N ASP A 43 5.41 -11.67 3.02
CA ASP A 43 5.48 -12.49 4.23
C ASP A 43 6.08 -11.78 5.44
N SER A 44 6.89 -10.75 5.24
CA SER A 44 7.31 -9.85 6.30
C SER A 44 6.21 -8.88 6.75
N GLY A 45 5.04 -8.92 6.10
CA GLY A 45 3.88 -8.09 6.42
C GLY A 45 3.98 -6.65 5.92
N GLN A 46 4.87 -6.38 4.96
CA GLN A 46 4.91 -5.10 4.28
C GLN A 46 3.84 -5.07 3.19
N ALA A 47 3.06 -4.00 3.14
CA ALA A 47 2.01 -3.79 2.15
C ALA A 47 2.40 -2.71 1.14
N ALA A 48 2.17 -2.99 -0.15
CA ALA A 48 2.19 -1.99 -1.20
C ALA A 48 0.79 -1.39 -1.33
N VAL A 49 0.69 -0.07 -1.24
CA VAL A 49 -0.59 0.65 -1.21
C VAL A 49 -0.53 1.85 -2.16
N ASN A 50 -1.56 2.05 -2.97
CA ASN A 50 -1.80 3.27 -3.72
C ASN A 50 -2.76 4.17 -2.92
N GLU A 51 -2.41 5.43 -2.68
CA GLU A 51 -3.34 6.47 -2.23
C GLU A 51 -3.71 7.36 -3.42
N TYR A 52 -5.02 7.57 -3.63
CA TYR A 52 -5.57 8.34 -4.74
C TYR A 52 -6.14 9.67 -4.21
N GLY A 53 -5.45 10.76 -4.55
CA GLY A 53 -5.80 12.12 -4.17
C GLY A 53 -6.11 13.01 -5.37
N SER A 54 -6.39 14.28 -5.10
CA SER A 54 -6.60 15.31 -6.14
C SER A 54 -5.33 15.60 -6.96
N SER A 55 -4.15 15.35 -6.39
CA SER A 55 -2.85 15.54 -7.02
C SER A 55 -2.35 14.31 -7.81
N GLY A 56 -3.13 13.24 -7.88
CA GLY A 56 -2.76 11.99 -8.55
C GLY A 56 -2.59 10.81 -7.58
N VAL A 57 -1.83 9.80 -8.02
CA VAL A 57 -1.58 8.57 -7.26
C VAL A 57 -0.23 8.66 -6.55
N GLN A 58 -0.25 8.47 -5.23
CA GLN A 58 0.94 8.35 -4.41
C GLN A 58 1.03 6.91 -3.87
N PRO A 59 2.01 6.11 -4.32
CA PRO A 59 2.20 4.79 -3.78
C PRO A 59 3.07 4.81 -2.51
N TRP A 60 2.82 3.85 -1.64
CA TRP A 60 3.44 3.68 -0.34
C TRP A 60 3.85 2.23 -0.14
N LEU A 61 4.99 2.03 0.52
CA LEU A 61 5.30 0.79 1.22
C LEU A 61 4.99 1.00 2.71
N ILE A 62 4.08 0.22 3.25
CA ILE A 62 3.66 0.28 4.65
C ILE A 62 4.23 -0.93 5.38
N SER A 63 4.98 -0.69 6.46
CA SER A 63 5.52 -1.74 7.32
C SER A 63 4.46 -2.34 8.27
N PRO A 64 4.70 -3.51 8.87
CA PRO A 64 3.81 -4.09 9.89
C PRO A 64 3.51 -3.17 11.08
N THR A 65 4.44 -2.29 11.43
CA THR A 65 4.29 -1.32 12.52
C THR A 65 3.62 -0.02 12.06
N GLY A 66 3.26 0.07 10.78
CA GLY A 66 2.55 1.19 10.17
C GLY A 66 3.42 2.35 9.70
N VAL A 67 4.74 2.23 9.79
CA VAL A 67 5.66 3.18 9.15
C VAL A 67 5.46 3.15 7.63
N ARG A 68 5.26 4.32 7.02
CA ARG A 68 5.06 4.48 5.58
C ARG A 68 6.31 5.01 4.92
N ARG A 69 6.66 4.46 3.76
CA ARG A 69 7.72 4.95 2.88
C ARG A 69 7.12 5.28 1.52
N ALA A 70 7.26 6.53 1.08
CA ALA A 70 6.84 6.93 -0.25
C ALA A 70 7.62 6.13 -1.30
N LEU A 71 6.90 5.59 -2.28
CA LEU A 71 7.48 5.02 -3.48
C LEU A 71 7.37 6.09 -4.55
N VAL A 72 8.51 6.54 -5.06
CA VAL A 72 8.58 7.61 -6.05
C VAL A 72 8.96 7.02 -7.40
N GLY A 73 8.34 7.55 -8.46
CA GLY A 73 8.76 7.24 -9.82
C GLY A 73 10.12 7.85 -10.14
N PRO A 74 10.70 7.54 -11.32
CA PRO A 74 11.92 8.16 -11.79
C PRO A 74 11.83 9.71 -11.85
N PRO A 75 12.97 10.42 -11.85
CA PRO A 75 12.99 11.86 -12.04
C PRO A 75 12.18 12.31 -13.26
N GLY A 76 11.36 13.34 -13.10
CA GLY A 76 10.49 13.87 -14.17
C GLY A 76 9.07 13.29 -14.20
N THR A 77 8.78 12.27 -13.39
CA THR A 77 7.41 11.74 -13.24
C THR A 77 6.63 12.52 -12.19
N THR A 78 5.33 12.66 -12.41
CA THR A 78 4.39 13.38 -11.54
C THR A 78 3.51 12.44 -10.71
N SER A 79 3.41 11.17 -11.12
CA SER A 79 2.64 10.16 -10.42
C SER A 79 3.26 8.77 -10.57
N ALA A 80 3.02 7.89 -9.60
CA ALA A 80 3.44 6.50 -9.66
C ALA A 80 2.31 5.58 -9.20
N THR A 81 2.32 4.34 -9.66
CA THR A 81 1.34 3.33 -9.26
C THR A 81 2.07 2.03 -9.03
N VAL A 82 1.82 1.39 -7.89
CA VAL A 82 2.38 0.08 -7.56
C VAL A 82 1.37 -1.02 -7.81
N THR A 83 1.82 -2.10 -8.44
CA THR A 83 0.96 -3.21 -8.89
C THR A 83 1.21 -4.50 -8.13
N ALA A 84 2.41 -4.68 -7.60
CA ALA A 84 2.74 -5.86 -6.81
C ALA A 84 3.95 -5.63 -5.89
N ILE A 85 4.05 -6.47 -4.87
CA ILE A 85 5.21 -6.62 -4.00
C ILE A 85 5.57 -8.10 -3.89
N ASN A 86 6.85 -8.44 -3.85
CA ASN A 86 7.33 -9.80 -3.60
C ASN A 86 7.85 -10.00 -2.16
N ASN A 87 8.20 -11.24 -1.83
CA ASN A 87 8.72 -11.62 -0.50
C ASN A 87 10.09 -11.03 -0.15
N ALA A 88 10.85 -10.53 -1.13
CA ALA A 88 12.06 -9.77 -0.88
C ALA A 88 11.79 -8.28 -0.57
N GLY A 89 10.52 -7.86 -0.53
CA GLY A 89 10.14 -6.46 -0.31
C GLY A 89 10.35 -5.56 -1.53
N GLN A 90 10.54 -6.15 -2.71
CA GLN A 90 10.67 -5.43 -3.97
C GLN A 90 9.28 -5.12 -4.50
N VAL A 91 9.09 -3.88 -4.96
CA VAL A 91 7.83 -3.38 -5.47
C VAL A 91 7.98 -3.05 -6.95
N VAL A 92 6.97 -3.39 -7.74
CA VAL A 92 6.91 -3.10 -9.18
C VAL A 92 5.68 -2.27 -9.53
N GLY A 93 5.78 -1.48 -10.60
CA GLY A 93 4.78 -0.49 -10.96
C GLY A 93 5.16 0.32 -12.19
N TYR A 94 4.42 1.38 -12.44
CA TYR A 94 4.67 2.33 -13.52
C TYR A 94 4.53 3.77 -13.01
N ALA A 95 5.10 4.72 -13.75
CA ALA A 95 5.05 6.14 -13.43
C ALA A 95 4.76 6.97 -14.67
N ARG A 96 4.17 8.17 -14.48
CA ARG A 96 3.78 9.10 -15.54
C ARG A 96 4.18 10.52 -15.17
#